data_AF-A0A955HFA8-F1
#
_entry.id   AF-A0A955HFA8-F1
#
_cell.length_a   1.000
_cell.length_b   1.000
_cell.length_c   1.000
_cell.angle_alpha   90.00
_cell.angle_beta   90.00
_cell.angle_gamma   90.00
#
_symmetry.space_group_name_H-M   'P 1'
#
loop_
_entity.id
_entity.type
_entity.pdbx_description
1 polymer ?
#
loop_
_entity_poly.entity_id
_entity_poly.type
_entity_poly.pdbx_seq_one_letter_code
_entity_poly.pdbx_strand_id
1 'polypeptide(L)'
;MFIVLQILGIFAFLVFIFVSLLFLLATWLKNNSIIDIAYGPIFAFATIGTMIITKTYSALPIFMATCVCIWAFRLSLRILFKNIGKPEDSRYAAWRNKWMIEGKRYFLIRSYFQIFILQGIIICVVAMPIIVSIAAGDALLFWVVIPGAIIFV
;
A
#
# COMPACT_ATOMS: atom_id res chain seq x y z
N MET A 1 15.50 -5.02 17.25
CA MET A 1 14.25 -4.28 17.56
C MET A 1 14.31 -2.81 17.15
N PHE A 2 15.35 -2.05 17.51
CA PHE A 2 15.48 -0.62 17.17
C PHE A 2 15.42 -0.32 15.66
N ILE A 3 16.14 -1.09 14.83
CA ILE A 3 16.15 -0.88 13.38
C ILE A 3 14.78 -1.07 12.71
N VAL A 4 13.96 -2.02 13.21
CA VAL A 4 12.63 -2.28 12.66
C VAL A 4 11.69 -1.11 12.95
N LEU A 5 11.75 -0.54 14.15
CA LEU A 5 10.98 0.65 14.51
C LEU A 5 11.37 1.86 13.63
N GLN A 6 12.67 2.03 13.34
CA GLN A 6 13.14 3.07 12.43
C GLN A 6 12.61 2.87 11.00
N ILE A 7 12.64 1.64 10.47
CA ILE A 7 12.11 1.32 9.14
C ILE A 7 10.61 1.60 9.09
N LEU A 8 9.85 1.18 10.11
CA LEU A 8 8.41 1.46 10.18
C LEU A 8 8.12 2.96 10.22
N GLY A 9 8.91 3.75 10.97
CA GLY A 9 8.78 5.20 11.03
C GLY A 9 9.07 5.87 9.68
N ILE A 10 10.17 5.49 9.02
CA ILE A 10 10.53 5.98 7.69
C ILE A 10 9.45 5.61 6.68
N PHE A 11 8.99 4.35 6.70
CA PHE A 11 7.95 3.88 5.81
C PHE A 11 6.64 4.65 6.00
N ALA A 12 6.18 4.82 7.25
CA ALA A 12 4.97 5.57 7.54
C ALA A 12 5.06 7.03 7.07
N PHE A 13 6.23 7.66 7.22
CA PHE A 13 6.47 9.01 6.72
C PHE A 13 6.44 9.09 5.19
N LEU A 14 7.06 8.12 4.50
CA LEU A 14 7.02 8.03 3.04
C LEU A 14 5.60 7.77 2.53
N VAL A 15 4.85 6.89 3.18
CA VAL A 15 3.44 6.64 2.86
C VAL A 15 2.63 7.92 3.04
N PHE A 16 2.83 8.66 4.13
CA PHE A 16 2.16 9.94 4.36
C PHE A 16 2.40 10.92 3.21
N ILE A 17 3.66 11.15 2.83
CA ILE A 17 4.00 12.01 1.69
C ILE A 17 3.33 11.50 0.41
N PHE A 18 3.42 10.20 0.16
CA PHE A 18 2.88 9.59 -1.05
C PHE A 18 1.35 9.74 -1.15
N VAL A 19 0.60 9.44 -0.08
CA VAL A 19 -0.86 9.60 -0.10
C VAL A 19 -1.28 11.07 -0.20
N SER A 20 -0.50 12.00 0.37
CA SER A 20 -0.73 13.44 0.20
C SER A 20 -0.53 13.88 -1.25
N LEU A 21 0.55 13.45 -1.90
CA LEU A 21 0.78 13.72 -3.33
C LEU A 21 -0.30 13.06 -4.20
N LEU A 22 -0.69 11.83 -3.88
CA LEU A 22 -1.73 11.10 -4.60
C LEU A 22 -3.10 11.77 -4.45
N PHE A 23 -3.40 12.38 -3.30
CA PHE A 23 -4.61 13.17 -3.12
C PHE A 23 -4.64 14.40 -4.03
N LEU A 24 -3.52 15.10 -4.18
CA LEU A 24 -3.41 16.23 -5.11
C LEU A 24 -3.64 15.77 -6.55
N LEU A 25 -3.02 14.65 -6.93
CA LEU A 25 -3.21 14.04 -8.25
C LEU A 25 -4.66 13.59 -8.46
N ALA A 26 -5.28 12.93 -7.48
CA ALA A 26 -6.67 12.50 -7.53
C ALA A 26 -7.65 13.66 -7.67
N THR A 27 -7.37 14.78 -7.00
CA THR A 27 -8.16 16.00 -7.11
C THR A 27 -8.08 16.61 -8.50
N TRP A 28 -6.88 16.63 -9.09
CA TRP A 28 -6.65 17.10 -10.46
C TRP A 28 -7.32 16.20 -11.50
N LEU A 29 -7.18 14.88 -11.36
CA LEU A 29 -7.81 13.87 -12.21
C LEU A 29 -9.31 13.71 -11.95
N LYS A 30 -9.85 14.35 -10.90
CA LYS A 30 -11.22 14.15 -10.39
C LYS A 30 -11.56 12.68 -10.17
N ASN A 31 -10.59 11.89 -9.71
CA ASN A 31 -10.74 10.46 -9.52
C ASN A 31 -10.01 9.97 -8.26
N ASN A 32 -10.78 9.74 -7.20
CA ASN A 32 -10.29 9.25 -5.92
C ASN A 32 -10.01 7.74 -5.94
N SER A 33 -10.45 6.99 -6.96
CA SER A 33 -10.21 5.54 -7.03
C SER A 33 -8.75 5.17 -7.31
N ILE A 34 -7.91 6.16 -7.65
CA ILE A 34 -6.48 5.97 -7.87
C ILE A 34 -5.74 5.45 -6.62
N ILE A 35 -6.26 5.73 -5.41
CA ILE A 35 -5.69 5.20 -4.16
C ILE A 35 -5.67 3.67 -4.14
N ASP A 36 -6.67 3.02 -4.75
CA ASP A 36 -6.76 1.56 -4.80
C ASP A 36 -5.63 0.95 -5.65
N ILE A 37 -5.16 1.67 -6.68
CA ILE A 37 -4.06 1.23 -7.55
C ILE A 37 -2.71 1.35 -6.82
N ALA A 38 -2.57 2.35 -5.94
CA ALA A 38 -1.33 2.66 -5.25
C ALA A 38 -0.88 1.59 -4.24
N TYR A 39 -1.81 0.77 -3.74
CA TYR A 39 -1.52 -0.29 -2.76
C TYR A 39 -0.34 -1.19 -3.16
N GLY A 40 -0.38 -1.75 -4.37
CA GLY A 40 0.67 -2.65 -4.86
C GLY A 40 2.06 -2.02 -4.86
N PRO A 41 2.29 -0.91 -5.59
CA PRO A 41 3.57 -0.20 -5.58
C PRO A 41 4.09 0.08 -4.18
N ILE A 42 3.23 0.57 -3.27
CA ILE A 42 3.65 0.90 -1.91
C ILE A 42 4.12 -0.35 -1.15
N PHE A 43 3.43 -1.49 -1.28
CA PHE A 43 3.89 -2.74 -0.67
C PHE A 43 5.19 -3.24 -1.27
N ALA A 44 5.36 -3.17 -2.59
CA ALA A 44 6.62 -3.54 -3.25
C ALA A 44 7.78 -2.65 -2.76
N PHE A 45 7.56 -1.34 -2.63
CA PHE A 45 8.55 -0.42 -2.05
C PHE A 45 8.88 -0.74 -0.59
N ALA A 46 7.87 -1.07 0.24
CA ALA A 46 8.07 -1.48 1.62
C ALA A 46 9.01 -2.70 1.71
N THR A 47 8.74 -3.70 0.89
CA THR A 47 9.48 -4.96 0.84
C THR A 47 10.92 -4.75 0.38
N ILE A 48 11.11 -4.14 -0.81
CA ILE A 48 12.43 -3.94 -1.39
C ILE A 48 13.26 -2.98 -0.53
N GLY A 49 12.65 -1.89 -0.05
CA GLY A 49 13.30 -0.93 0.82
C GLY A 49 13.77 -1.56 2.14
N THR A 50 12.95 -2.42 2.74
CA THR A 50 13.34 -3.15 3.95
C THR A 50 14.54 -4.05 3.67
N MET A 51 14.50 -4.86 2.62
CA MET A 51 15.63 -5.75 2.25
C MET A 51 16.95 -5.00 2.08
N ILE A 52 16.91 -3.84 1.41
CA ILE A 52 18.10 -3.01 1.17
C ILE A 52 18.66 -2.47 2.48
N ILE A 53 17.79 -1.95 3.36
CA ILE A 53 18.20 -1.37 4.64
C ILE A 53 18.75 -2.44 5.59
N THR A 54 18.08 -3.58 5.70
CA THR A 54 18.50 -4.68 6.59
C THR A 54 19.59 -5.55 5.98
N LYS A 55 19.92 -5.37 4.69
CA LYS A 55 20.85 -6.19 3.92
C LYS A 55 20.52 -7.70 4.00
N THR A 56 19.23 -8.03 4.03
CA THR A 56 18.76 -9.43 4.11
C THR A 56 18.58 -10.00 2.71
N TYR A 57 19.62 -10.68 2.22
CA TYR A 57 19.69 -11.23 0.86
C TYR A 57 19.80 -12.77 0.84
N SER A 58 19.41 -13.45 1.90
CA SER A 58 19.33 -14.91 1.93
C SER A 58 18.14 -15.41 1.09
N ALA A 59 18.10 -16.72 0.84
CA ALA A 59 17.11 -17.34 -0.04
C ALA A 59 15.66 -17.08 0.41
N LEU A 60 15.40 -17.10 1.72
CA LEU A 60 14.04 -16.94 2.26
C LEU A 60 13.49 -15.51 2.08
N PRO A 61 14.16 -14.43 2.52
CA PRO A 61 13.74 -13.06 2.24
C PRO A 61 13.57 -12.75 0.75
N ILE A 62 14.46 -13.26 -0.11
CA ILE A 62 14.32 -13.10 -1.57
C ILE A 62 13.04 -13.78 -2.08
N PHE A 63 12.77 -15.01 -1.63
CA PHE A 63 11.55 -15.73 -1.99
C PHE A 63 10.30 -14.96 -1.54
N MET A 64 10.26 -14.55 -0.27
CA MET A 64 9.14 -13.77 0.28
C MET A 64 8.94 -12.46 -0.47
N ALA A 65 10.02 -11.75 -0.76
CA ALA A 65 9.96 -10.49 -1.50
C ALA A 65 9.46 -10.68 -2.92
N THR A 66 9.88 -11.75 -3.58
CA THR A 66 9.42 -12.12 -4.92
C THR A 66 7.92 -12.38 -4.91
N CYS A 67 7.43 -13.19 -3.95
CA CYS A 67 6.00 -13.40 -3.76
C CYS A 67 5.27 -12.05 -3.59
N VAL A 68 5.65 -11.25 -2.59
CA VAL A 68 4.98 -9.96 -2.34
C VAL A 68 4.99 -9.05 -3.57
N CYS A 69 6.10 -8.97 -4.31
CA CYS A 69 6.18 -8.17 -5.52
C CYS A 69 5.25 -8.69 -6.63
N ILE A 70 5.15 -10.00 -6.83
CA ILE A 70 4.22 -10.60 -7.80
C ILE A 70 2.77 -10.28 -7.43
N TRP A 71 2.40 -10.43 -6.15
CA TRP A 71 1.05 -10.11 -5.70
C TRP A 71 0.75 -8.61 -5.80
N ALA A 72 1.68 -7.76 -5.38
CA ALA A 72 1.56 -6.31 -5.48
C ALA A 72 1.34 -5.87 -6.93
N PHE A 73 2.16 -6.40 -7.85
CA PHE A 73 2.04 -6.11 -9.27
C PHE A 73 0.70 -6.60 -9.84
N ARG A 74 0.30 -7.84 -9.53
CA ARG A 74 -0.99 -8.40 -9.94
C ARG A 74 -2.16 -7.59 -9.43
N LEU A 75 -2.12 -7.17 -8.16
CA LEU A 75 -3.17 -6.36 -7.52
C LEU A 75 -3.34 -5.03 -8.26
N SER A 76 -2.24 -4.30 -8.46
CA SER A 76 -2.29 -2.98 -9.11
C SER A 76 -2.67 -3.08 -10.58
N LEU A 77 -2.16 -4.07 -11.33
CA LEU A 77 -2.57 -4.29 -12.71
C LEU A 77 -4.06 -4.61 -12.82
N ARG A 78 -4.58 -5.49 -11.95
CA ARG A 78 -6.02 -5.85 -11.97
C ARG A 78 -6.89 -4.62 -11.76
N ILE A 79 -6.55 -3.77 -10.78
CA ILE A 79 -7.33 -2.56 -10.48
C ILE A 79 -7.14 -1.51 -11.58
N LEU A 80 -5.93 -1.37 -12.11
CA LEU A 80 -5.65 -0.47 -13.22
C LEU A 80 -6.48 -0.85 -14.46
N PHE A 81 -6.43 -2.11 -14.91
CA PHE A 81 -7.22 -2.58 -16.04
C PHE A 81 -8.73 -2.54 -15.78
N LYS A 82 -9.16 -2.72 -14.52
CA LYS A 82 -10.56 -2.51 -14.15
C LYS A 82 -10.99 -1.07 -14.40
N ASN A 83 -10.12 -0.09 -14.15
CA ASN A 83 -10.46 1.34 -14.11
C ASN A 83 -10.05 2.13 -15.37
N ILE A 84 -9.16 1.59 -16.22
CA ILE A 84 -8.74 2.26 -17.47
C ILE A 84 -9.96 2.55 -18.36
N GLY A 85 -10.06 3.80 -18.82
CA GLY A 85 -11.12 4.26 -19.72
C GLY A 85 -12.51 4.35 -19.08
N LYS A 86 -12.64 4.12 -17.77
CA LYS A 86 -13.91 4.19 -17.05
C LYS A 86 -13.96 5.45 -16.17
N PRO A 87 -15.17 5.97 -15.89
CA PRO A 87 -15.33 7.02 -14.89
C PRO A 87 -14.87 6.54 -13.51
N GLU A 88 -14.77 7.47 -12.56
CA GLU A 88 -14.47 7.18 -11.15
C GLU A 88 -15.33 6.01 -10.62
N ASP A 89 -14.71 5.09 -9.87
CA ASP A 89 -15.39 3.90 -9.34
C ASP A 89 -16.61 4.32 -8.51
N SER A 90 -17.71 3.58 -8.65
CA SER A 90 -19.04 3.97 -8.17
C SER A 90 -19.09 4.32 -6.68
N ARG A 91 -18.24 3.68 -5.86
CA ARG A 91 -18.12 3.98 -4.43
C ARG A 91 -17.63 5.41 -4.18
N TYR A 92 -16.56 5.78 -4.88
CA TYR A 92 -15.95 7.11 -4.78
C TYR A 92 -16.84 8.19 -5.40
N ALA A 93 -17.48 7.89 -6.53
CA ALA A 93 -18.45 8.78 -7.16
C ALA A 93 -19.65 9.06 -6.24
N ALA A 94 -20.18 8.03 -5.56
CA ALA A 94 -21.28 8.20 -4.60
C ALA A 94 -20.87 9.10 -3.42
N TRP A 95 -19.67 8.93 -2.87
CA TRP A 95 -19.14 9.81 -1.82
C TRP A 95 -18.92 11.23 -2.32
N ARG A 96 -18.39 11.40 -3.54
CA ARG A 96 -18.25 12.72 -4.16
C ARG A 96 -19.59 13.43 -4.25
N ASN A 97 -20.60 12.78 -4.82
CA ASN A 97 -21.93 13.36 -4.96
C ASN A 97 -22.53 13.73 -3.59
N LYS A 98 -22.43 12.83 -2.62
CA LYS A 98 -22.95 13.05 -1.26
C LYS A 98 -22.24 14.22 -0.55
N TRP A 99 -20.93 14.27 -0.59
CA TRP A 99 -20.16 15.28 0.15
C TRP A 99 -20.08 16.62 -0.56
N MET A 100 -20.31 16.66 -1.87
CA MET A 100 -20.38 17.91 -2.63
C MET A 100 -21.65 18.71 -2.29
N ILE A 101 -22.72 18.08 -1.79
CA ILE A 101 -23.94 18.77 -1.30
C ILE A 101 -23.59 19.73 -0.15
N GLU A 102 -22.70 19.31 0.74
CA GLU A 102 -22.18 20.11 1.87
C GLU A 102 -21.12 21.15 1.42
N GLY A 103 -20.75 21.14 0.14
CA GLY A 103 -19.81 22.08 -0.47
C GLY A 103 -18.42 21.50 -0.75
N LYS A 104 -17.70 22.17 -1.67
CA LYS A 104 -16.39 21.72 -2.17
C LYS A 104 -15.34 21.58 -1.06
N ARG A 105 -15.31 22.51 -0.10
CA ARG A 105 -14.35 22.47 1.02
C ARG A 105 -14.56 21.23 1.90
N TYR A 106 -15.83 20.90 2.18
CA TYR A 106 -16.18 19.71 2.95
C TYR A 106 -15.74 18.44 2.24
N PHE A 107 -16.05 18.32 0.94
CA PHE A 107 -15.61 17.20 0.11
C PHE A 107 -14.08 17.01 0.14
N LEU A 108 -13.29 18.08 0.00
CA LEU A 108 -11.83 17.99 -0.04
C LEU A 108 -11.24 17.52 1.29
N ILE A 109 -11.65 18.15 2.40
CA ILE A 109 -11.18 17.79 3.75
C ILE A 109 -11.55 16.33 4.05
N ARG A 110 -12.81 15.97 3.81
CA ARG A 110 -13.31 14.63 4.11
C ARG A 110 -12.65 13.56 3.24
N SER A 111 -12.43 13.84 1.95
CA SER A 111 -11.68 12.94 1.06
C SER A 111 -10.25 12.74 1.53
N TYR A 112 -9.55 13.81 1.90
CA TYR A 112 -8.17 13.70 2.36
C TYR A 112 -8.06 12.80 3.60
N PHE A 113 -8.87 13.04 4.63
CA PHE A 113 -8.78 12.27 5.87
C PHE A 113 -9.38 10.85 5.76
N GLN A 114 -10.59 10.71 5.20
CA GLN A 114 -11.30 9.43 5.20
C GLN A 114 -10.92 8.51 4.04
N ILE A 115 -10.47 9.07 2.91
CA ILE A 115 -10.00 8.26 1.79
C ILE A 115 -8.47 8.14 1.88
N PHE A 116 -7.71 9.21 1.83
CA PHE A 116 -6.26 9.09 1.63
C PHE A 116 -5.49 8.72 2.91
N ILE A 117 -5.70 9.46 3.99
CA ILE A 117 -5.00 9.20 5.27
C ILE A 117 -5.41 7.86 5.87
N LEU A 118 -6.71 7.56 5.90
CA LEU A 118 -7.18 6.26 6.41
C LEU A 118 -6.59 5.09 5.61
N GLN A 119 -6.57 5.17 4.27
CA GLN A 119 -5.97 4.13 3.44
C GLN A 119 -4.45 4.06 3.65
N GLY A 120 -3.77 5.19 3.85
CA GLY A 120 -2.35 5.22 4.25
C GLY A 120 -2.09 4.48 5.56
N ILE A 121 -2.95 4.66 6.57
CA ILE A 121 -2.84 3.93 7.85
C ILE A 121 -3.06 2.43 7.63
N ILE A 122 -4.07 2.04 6.85
CA ILE A 122 -4.33 0.63 6.52
C ILE A 122 -3.10 0.02 5.82
N ILE A 123 -2.51 0.73 4.86
CA ILE A 123 -1.30 0.30 4.16
C ILE A 123 -0.15 0.07 5.16
N CYS A 124 0.07 0.99 6.11
CA CYS A 124 1.09 0.81 7.15
C CYS A 124 0.86 -0.45 8.00
N VAL A 125 -0.37 -0.68 8.44
CA VAL A 125 -0.74 -1.86 9.25
C VAL A 125 -0.53 -3.15 8.46
N VAL A 126 -0.96 -3.19 7.20
CA VAL A 126 -0.82 -4.38 6.34
C VAL A 126 0.64 -4.62 5.93
N ALA A 127 1.44 -3.56 5.77
CA ALA A 127 2.86 -3.67 5.44
C ALA A 127 3.71 -4.11 6.64
N MET A 128 3.27 -3.85 7.87
CA MET A 128 4.02 -4.18 9.09
C MET A 128 4.49 -5.66 9.16
N PRO A 129 3.65 -6.69 8.96
CA PRO A 129 4.11 -8.08 8.97
C PRO A 129 5.12 -8.38 7.85
N ILE A 130 5.02 -7.71 6.70
CA ILE A 130 5.98 -7.87 5.59
C ILE A 130 7.35 -7.32 6.02
N ILE A 131 7.38 -6.10 6.55
CA ILE A 131 8.61 -5.44 7.01
C ILE A 131 9.28 -6.25 8.11
N VAL A 132 8.51 -6.69 9.11
CA VAL A 132 9.04 -7.48 10.23
C VAL A 132 9.62 -8.80 9.75
N SER A 133 8.93 -9.50 8.84
CA SER A 133 9.39 -10.80 8.35
C SER A 133 10.65 -10.69 7.49
N ILE A 134 10.72 -9.70 6.60
CA ILE A 134 11.91 -9.45 5.79
C ILE A 134 13.11 -9.03 6.66
N ALA A 135 12.87 -8.21 7.69
CA ALA A 135 13.91 -7.76 8.61
C ALA A 135 14.41 -8.89 9.54
N ALA A 136 13.59 -9.90 9.81
CA ALA A 136 13.98 -11.06 10.61
C ALA A 136 14.94 -12.01 9.86
N GLY A 137 14.98 -11.95 8.52
CA GLY A 137 15.87 -12.80 7.72
C GLY A 137 15.51 -14.29 7.85
N ASP A 138 16.53 -15.13 8.06
CA ASP A 138 16.37 -16.58 8.19
C ASP A 138 15.95 -17.03 9.59
N ALA A 139 15.72 -16.11 10.53
CA ALA A 139 15.25 -16.44 11.88
C ALA A 139 13.79 -16.92 11.90
N LEU A 140 13.07 -16.84 10.79
CA LEU A 140 11.71 -17.33 10.67
C LEU A 140 11.68 -18.86 10.56
N LEU A 141 10.79 -19.51 11.32
CA LEU A 141 10.62 -20.96 11.28
C LEU A 141 10.07 -21.42 9.92
N PHE A 142 10.78 -22.36 9.26
CA PHE A 142 10.37 -22.98 7.99
C PHE A 142 8.90 -23.46 7.97
N TRP A 143 8.38 -23.91 9.12
CA TRP A 143 7.00 -24.38 9.30
C TRP A 143 5.92 -23.32 9.08
N VAL A 144 6.26 -22.03 9.16
CA VAL A 144 5.34 -20.92 8.87
C VAL A 144 5.39 -20.56 7.37
N VAL A 145 6.55 -20.73 6.74
CA VAL A 145 6.79 -20.34 5.34
C VAL A 145 6.06 -21.28 4.37
N ILE A 146 6.10 -22.59 4.60
CA ILE A 146 5.51 -23.59 3.67
C ILE A 146 3.98 -23.42 3.56
N PRO A 147 3.19 -23.36 4.65
CA PRO A 147 1.76 -23.10 4.56
C PRO A 147 1.45 -21.74 3.93
N GLY A 148 2.23 -20.71 4.26
CA GLY A 148 2.09 -19.38 3.68
C GLY A 148 2.27 -19.38 2.16
N ALA A 149 3.27 -20.13 1.65
CA ALA A 149 3.51 -20.27 0.22
C ALA A 149 2.37 -21.00 -0.50
N ILE A 150 1.74 -22.00 0.14
CA ILE A 150 0.59 -22.73 -0.43
C ILE A 150 -0.64 -21.83 -0.54
N ILE A 151 -0.91 -21.02 0.49
CA ILE A 151 -2.04 -20.06 0.50
C ILE A 151 -1.84 -18.93 -0.51
N PHE A 152 -0.58 -18.59 -0.79
CA PHE A 152 -0.23 -17.47 -1.65
C PHE A 152 -0.50 -17.73 -3.15
N VAL A 153 -0.55 -19.01 -3.57
CA VAL A 153 -0.94 -19.46 -4.91
C VAL A 153 -2.45 -19.33 -5.09
#